data_AF-C5LRG7-F1
#
_entry.id   AF-C5LRG7-F1
#
_cell.length_a   1.000
_cell.length_b   1.000
_cell.length_c   1.000
_cell.angle_alpha   90.00
_cell.angle_beta   90.00
_cell.angle_gamma   90.00
#
_symmetry.space_group_name_H-M   'P 1'
#
loop_
_entity.id
_entity.type
_entity.pdbx_description
1 polymer ?
#
loop_
_entity_poly.entity_id
_entity_poly.type
_entity_poly.pdbx_seq_one_letter_code
_entity_poly.pdbx_strand_id
1 'polypeptide(L)'
;DRPGVDVYKGCEIDYSGEEVTVKNVQGVLTGDKSLASKKVLESTENDYVFINFVDHGATNLIGLPFESINKTQLRSWLTTMEKKKMYKQLVFYVETCESGSLFEGNPPIPGQYYVTASNPHESSFATYCPPHDKVANVSLNACLGDLFSVNWMENEDDFSHTGRDETLEQQYHLVKKETNSRLESN
;
A
#
# COMPACT_ATOMS: atom_id res chain seq x y z
N ASP A 1 -6.51 23.40 2.61
CA ASP A 1 -6.60 22.47 3.74
C ASP A 1 -7.90 21.70 3.70
N ARG A 2 -7.83 20.39 3.43
CA ARG A 2 -8.95 19.48 3.69
C ARG A 2 -9.00 19.25 5.20
N PRO A 3 -10.17 19.35 5.86
CA PRO A 3 -10.25 19.05 7.28
C PRO A 3 -9.94 17.56 7.51
N GLY A 4 -9.11 17.25 8.51
CA GLY A 4 -8.92 15.87 8.95
C GLY A 4 -10.25 15.28 9.42
N VAL A 5 -10.58 14.10 8.90
CA VAL A 5 -11.79 13.34 9.25
C VAL A 5 -11.43 12.05 9.96
N ASP A 6 -12.35 11.52 10.76
CA ASP A 6 -12.19 10.20 11.37
C ASP A 6 -12.32 9.12 10.30
N VAL A 7 -11.21 8.44 10.00
CA VAL A 7 -11.13 7.30 9.07
C VAL A 7 -11.11 5.95 9.79
N TYR A 8 -11.14 5.93 11.13
CA TYR A 8 -11.11 4.69 11.91
C TYR A 8 -12.51 4.10 12.10
N LYS A 9 -13.52 4.95 12.26
CA LYS A 9 -14.90 4.49 12.47
C LYS A 9 -15.39 3.68 11.27
N GLY A 10 -15.73 2.42 11.53
CA GLY A 10 -16.26 1.50 10.50
C GLY A 10 -15.20 0.61 9.86
N CYS A 11 -13.92 0.74 10.23
CA CYS A 11 -12.90 -0.23 9.82
C CYS A 11 -13.20 -1.62 10.39
N GLU A 12 -13.29 -2.61 9.49
CA GLU A 12 -13.35 -4.02 9.85
C GLU A 12 -11.93 -4.52 10.12
N ILE A 13 -11.61 -4.80 11.39
CA ILE A 13 -10.26 -5.18 11.82
C ILE A 13 -10.14 -6.71 11.81
N ASP A 14 -9.65 -7.25 10.69
CA ASP A 14 -9.44 -8.69 10.54
C ASP A 14 -8.24 -9.19 11.39
N TYR A 15 -7.09 -8.51 11.33
CA TYR A 15 -5.87 -8.86 12.07
C TYR A 15 -5.31 -7.62 12.78
N SER A 16 -4.96 -7.74 14.07
CA SER A 16 -4.41 -6.62 14.85
C SER A 16 -3.35 -7.05 15.86
N GLY A 17 -2.50 -6.11 16.29
CA GLY A 17 -1.48 -6.36 17.30
C GLY A 17 -0.55 -7.51 16.91
N GLU A 18 -0.42 -8.50 17.80
CA GLU A 18 0.42 -9.69 17.60
C GLU A 18 -0.04 -10.60 16.45
N GLU A 19 -1.23 -10.37 15.88
CA GLU A 19 -1.73 -11.14 14.74
C GLU A 19 -1.17 -10.65 13.39
N VAL A 20 -0.53 -9.48 13.35
CA VAL A 20 0.09 -8.92 12.14
C VAL A 20 1.47 -9.58 11.91
N THR A 21 1.44 -10.84 11.48
CA THR A 21 2.63 -11.70 11.30
C THR A 21 2.86 -12.06 9.83
N VAL A 22 4.10 -12.39 9.47
CA VAL A 22 4.49 -12.91 8.15
C VAL A 22 3.63 -14.11 7.76
N LYS A 23 3.34 -15.00 8.73
CA LYS A 23 2.53 -16.20 8.49
C LYS A 23 1.09 -15.84 8.12
N ASN A 24 0.46 -14.91 8.85
CA ASN A 24 -0.90 -14.48 8.55
C ASN A 24 -0.95 -13.72 7.21
N VAL A 25 0.00 -12.82 6.94
CA VAL A 25 0.09 -12.12 5.65
C VAL A 25 0.23 -13.11 4.50
N GLN A 26 1.10 -14.11 4.63
CA GLN A 26 1.24 -15.19 3.65
C GLN A 26 -0.09 -15.93 3.43
N GLY A 27 -0.75 -16.35 4.50
CA GLY A 27 -2.01 -17.10 4.40
C GLY A 27 -3.12 -16.26 3.77
N VAL A 28 -3.21 -14.97 4.09
CA VAL A 28 -4.14 -14.02 3.48
C VAL A 28 -3.91 -13.92 1.98
N LEU A 29 -2.68 -13.58 1.56
CA LEU A 29 -2.36 -13.37 0.14
C LEU A 29 -2.52 -14.65 -0.68
N THR A 30 -2.14 -15.80 -0.13
CA THR A 30 -2.18 -17.07 -0.85
C THR A 30 -3.49 -17.84 -0.70
N GLY A 31 -4.48 -17.27 0.00
CA GLY A 31 -5.79 -17.90 0.22
C GLY A 31 -5.72 -19.18 1.07
N ASP A 32 -4.71 -19.29 1.92
CA ASP A 32 -4.43 -20.49 2.71
C ASP A 32 -4.90 -20.33 4.16
N LYS A 33 -6.10 -20.86 4.45
CA LYS A 33 -6.70 -20.89 5.78
C LYS A 33 -5.96 -21.78 6.78
N SER A 34 -5.03 -22.63 6.34
CA SER A 34 -4.18 -23.41 7.27
C SER A 34 -3.02 -22.58 7.81
N LEU A 35 -2.64 -21.50 7.10
CA LEU A 35 -1.60 -20.57 7.51
C LEU A 35 -2.16 -19.40 8.32
N ALA A 36 -3.27 -18.80 7.85
CA ALA A 36 -3.87 -17.65 8.50
C ALA A 36 -4.95 -18.04 9.52
N SER A 37 -5.01 -17.34 10.66
CA SER A 37 -5.96 -17.65 11.73
C SER A 37 -7.41 -17.24 11.45
N LYS A 38 -7.64 -16.36 10.47
CA LYS A 38 -8.95 -15.74 10.22
C LYS A 38 -9.25 -15.63 8.71
N LYS A 39 -9.70 -14.46 8.27
CA LYS A 39 -10.09 -14.17 6.89
C LYS A 39 -8.87 -14.23 5.96
N VAL A 40 -9.07 -14.75 4.75
CA VAL A 40 -8.06 -14.80 3.69
C VAL A 40 -8.68 -14.30 2.39
N LEU A 41 -7.86 -14.06 1.35
CA LEU A 41 -8.38 -13.83 0.01
C LEU A 41 -9.00 -15.13 -0.53
N GLU A 42 -10.29 -15.07 -0.83
CA GLU A 42 -11.05 -16.16 -1.50
C GLU A 42 -11.35 -15.80 -2.96
N SER A 43 -10.55 -14.90 -3.54
CA SER A 43 -10.69 -14.41 -4.91
C SER A 43 -10.34 -15.47 -5.96
N THR A 44 -10.91 -15.29 -7.14
CA THR A 44 -10.87 -16.21 -8.27
C THR A 44 -10.32 -15.52 -9.52
N GLU A 45 -10.21 -16.27 -10.62
CA GLU A 45 -9.69 -15.77 -11.89
C GLU A 45 -10.55 -14.68 -12.55
N ASN A 46 -11.73 -14.42 -12.00
CA ASN A 46 -12.65 -13.37 -12.47
C ASN A 46 -12.59 -12.09 -11.64
N ASP A 47 -11.91 -12.11 -10.50
CA ASP A 47 -11.95 -11.02 -9.53
C ASP A 47 -10.81 -10.01 -9.73
N TYR A 48 -11.06 -8.76 -9.34
CA TYR A 48 -10.05 -7.72 -9.28
C TYR A 48 -9.53 -7.63 -7.85
N VAL A 49 -8.19 -7.68 -7.67
CA VAL A 49 -7.56 -7.63 -6.35
C VAL A 49 -6.76 -6.35 -6.21
N PHE A 50 -7.03 -5.58 -5.16
CA PHE A 50 -6.22 -4.43 -4.76
C PHE A 50 -5.53 -4.73 -3.44
N ILE A 51 -4.22 -4.53 -3.40
CA ILE A 51 -3.40 -4.64 -2.19
C ILE A 51 -2.78 -3.27 -1.95
N ASN A 52 -2.85 -2.78 -0.72
CA ASN A 52 -2.15 -1.59 -0.26
C ASN A 52 -1.29 -1.96 0.95
N PHE A 53 -0.01 -1.56 0.93
CA PHE A 53 0.90 -1.72 2.05
C PHE A 53 1.50 -0.37 2.42
N VAL A 54 1.47 -0.02 3.71
CA VAL A 54 1.94 1.26 4.25
C VAL A 54 2.67 0.99 5.56
N ASP A 55 4.00 1.13 5.54
CA ASP A 55 4.86 1.07 6.74
C ASP A 55 6.30 1.49 6.36
N HIS A 56 7.22 1.27 7.29
CA HIS A 56 8.64 1.22 7.02
C HIS A 56 9.07 0.03 6.17
N GLY A 57 10.27 0.17 5.62
CA GLY A 57 10.98 -0.86 4.90
C GLY A 57 12.37 -0.39 4.58
N ALA A 58 13.08 -1.24 3.85
CA ALA A 58 14.46 -1.03 3.45
C ALA A 58 14.69 -1.76 2.12
N THR A 59 15.91 -1.68 1.60
CA THR A 59 16.27 -2.40 0.37
C THR A 59 15.91 -3.89 0.46
N ASN A 60 15.03 -4.33 -0.44
CA ASN A 60 14.49 -5.69 -0.58
C ASN A 60 13.61 -6.20 0.59
N LEU A 61 13.03 -5.32 1.41
CA LEU A 61 12.26 -5.75 2.59
C LEU A 61 11.20 -4.73 3.03
N ILE A 62 10.06 -5.24 3.51
CA ILE A 62 9.02 -4.45 4.19
C ILE A 62 8.89 -4.86 5.65
N GLY A 63 8.59 -3.89 6.51
CA GLY A 63 8.36 -4.09 7.94
C GLY A 63 6.97 -4.65 8.25
N LEU A 64 6.88 -5.40 9.34
CA LEU A 64 5.65 -5.61 10.10
C LEU A 64 5.96 -5.16 11.54
N PRO A 65 4.96 -5.05 12.44
CA PRO A 65 5.20 -4.56 13.80
C PRO A 65 6.32 -5.28 14.56
N PHE A 66 6.50 -6.59 14.34
CA PHE A 66 7.50 -7.42 15.02
C PHE A 66 8.33 -8.32 14.11
N GLU A 67 8.05 -8.31 12.80
CA GLU A 67 8.65 -9.21 11.82
C GLU A 67 8.95 -8.43 10.54
N SER A 68 9.46 -9.11 9.51
CA SER A 68 9.68 -8.49 8.21
C SER A 68 9.49 -9.49 7.09
N ILE A 69 9.07 -8.98 5.93
CA ILE A 69 8.87 -9.76 4.72
C ILE A 69 9.94 -9.34 3.72
N ASN A 70 10.80 -10.27 3.34
CA ASN A 70 11.79 -10.00 2.30
C ASN A 70 11.19 -10.15 0.90
N LYS A 71 11.85 -9.53 -0.08
CA LYS A 71 11.53 -9.58 -1.50
C LYS A 71 11.26 -10.99 -2.04
N THR A 72 12.07 -11.97 -1.64
CA THR A 72 11.93 -13.36 -2.10
C THR A 72 10.64 -14.00 -1.59
N GLN A 73 10.29 -13.77 -0.33
CA GLN A 73 9.02 -14.22 0.25
C GLN A 73 7.84 -13.56 -0.47
N LEU A 74 7.84 -12.23 -0.56
CA LEU A 74 6.76 -11.48 -1.22
C LEU A 74 6.56 -11.94 -2.66
N ARG A 75 7.66 -12.07 -3.41
CA ARG A 75 7.63 -12.55 -4.79
C ARG A 75 7.07 -13.98 -4.91
N SER A 76 7.46 -14.86 -3.99
CA SER A 76 6.95 -16.23 -3.94
C SER A 76 5.43 -16.24 -3.78
N TRP A 77 4.89 -15.44 -2.85
CA TRP A 77 3.46 -15.38 -2.59
C TRP A 77 2.67 -14.76 -3.75
N LEU A 78 3.15 -13.66 -4.34
CA LEU A 78 2.53 -13.07 -5.52
C LEU A 78 2.54 -14.04 -6.72
N THR A 79 3.58 -14.86 -6.85
CA THR A 79 3.64 -15.93 -7.85
C THR A 79 2.65 -17.06 -7.53
N THR A 80 2.47 -17.39 -6.24
CA THR A 80 1.45 -18.35 -5.82
C THR A 80 0.03 -17.86 -6.16
N MET A 81 -0.26 -16.58 -5.99
CA MET A 81 -1.55 -16.00 -6.37
C MET A 81 -1.82 -16.16 -7.87
N GLU A 82 -0.81 -15.94 -8.72
CA GLU A 82 -0.89 -16.16 -10.16
C GLU A 82 -1.19 -17.63 -10.49
N LYS A 83 -0.41 -18.56 -9.94
CA LYS A 83 -0.56 -20.00 -10.20
C LYS A 83 -1.90 -20.55 -9.73
N LYS A 84 -2.43 -20.02 -8.62
CA LYS A 84 -3.75 -20.36 -8.09
C LYS A 84 -4.89 -19.63 -8.83
N LYS A 85 -4.57 -18.77 -9.79
CA LYS A 85 -5.51 -17.92 -10.53
C LYS A 85 -6.45 -17.15 -9.60
N MET A 86 -5.87 -16.46 -8.63
CA MET A 86 -6.63 -15.74 -7.59
C MET A 86 -7.07 -14.33 -8.02
N TYR A 87 -6.88 -13.96 -9.28
CA TYR A 87 -7.29 -12.67 -9.82
C TYR A 87 -7.38 -12.74 -11.34
N LYS A 88 -8.23 -11.88 -11.90
CA LYS A 88 -8.19 -11.44 -13.30
C LYS A 88 -7.09 -10.41 -13.49
N GLN A 89 -7.06 -9.40 -12.61
CA GLN A 89 -6.02 -8.36 -12.54
C GLN A 89 -5.77 -8.00 -11.07
N LEU A 90 -4.51 -7.72 -10.74
CA LEU A 90 -4.07 -7.33 -9.40
C LEU A 90 -3.33 -6.00 -9.47
N VAL A 91 -3.67 -5.09 -8.56
CA VAL A 91 -2.94 -3.84 -8.33
C VAL A 91 -2.34 -3.87 -6.92
N PHE A 92 -1.06 -3.51 -6.80
CA PHE A 92 -0.38 -3.42 -5.51
C PHE A 92 0.28 -2.05 -5.34
N TYR A 93 -0.22 -1.25 -4.40
CA TYR A 93 0.39 0.01 -3.98
C TYR A 93 1.25 -0.22 -2.74
N VAL A 94 2.48 0.31 -2.76
CA VAL A 94 3.47 0.08 -1.71
C VAL A 94 4.09 1.41 -1.26
N GLU A 95 3.69 1.86 -0.09
CA GLU A 95 4.29 2.98 0.65
C GLU A 95 5.34 2.43 1.63
N THR A 96 6.61 2.64 1.28
CA THR A 96 7.77 2.40 2.13
C THR A 96 9.02 3.00 1.47
N CYS A 97 10.03 3.29 2.28
CA CYS A 97 11.40 3.55 1.80
C CYS A 97 11.91 2.39 0.93
N GLU A 98 12.69 2.75 -0.09
CA GLU A 98 13.28 1.85 -1.10
C GLU A 98 12.29 0.85 -1.74
N SER A 99 11.00 1.20 -1.80
CA SER A 99 9.91 0.29 -2.21
C SER A 99 10.11 -0.31 -3.61
N GLY A 100 10.69 0.44 -4.55
CA GLY A 100 11.05 -0.07 -5.88
C GLY A 100 11.98 -1.28 -5.86
N SER A 101 12.81 -1.42 -4.83
CA SER A 101 13.76 -2.54 -4.69
C SER A 101 13.05 -3.89 -4.57
N LEU A 102 11.80 -3.93 -4.08
CA LEU A 102 11.00 -5.15 -3.95
C LEU A 102 10.72 -5.82 -5.31
N PHE A 103 10.69 -5.04 -6.40
CA PHE A 103 10.29 -5.51 -7.72
C PHE A 103 11.43 -5.50 -8.75
N GLU A 104 12.49 -4.71 -8.50
CA GLU A 104 13.64 -4.59 -9.41
C GLU A 104 14.29 -5.95 -9.74
N GLY A 105 14.72 -6.12 -10.99
CA GLY A 105 15.46 -7.31 -11.42
C GLY A 105 14.64 -8.60 -11.53
N ASN A 106 13.33 -8.55 -11.31
CA ASN A 106 12.42 -9.68 -11.52
C ASN A 106 11.53 -9.45 -12.76
N PRO A 107 11.19 -10.51 -13.50
CA PRO A 107 10.20 -10.41 -14.57
C PRO A 107 8.81 -10.07 -14.01
N PRO A 108 7.96 -9.37 -14.77
CA PRO A 108 6.58 -9.10 -14.34
C PRO A 108 5.81 -10.40 -14.11
N ILE A 109 4.86 -10.39 -13.18
CA ILE A 109 3.89 -11.49 -13.02
C ILE A 109 2.67 -11.15 -13.90
N PRO A 110 2.19 -12.07 -14.74
CA PRO A 110 1.02 -11.83 -15.58
C PRO A 110 -0.16 -11.28 -14.79
N GLY A 111 -0.79 -10.22 -15.31
CA GLY A 111 -1.98 -9.61 -14.71
C GLY A 111 -1.73 -8.77 -13.45
N GLN A 112 -0.49 -8.57 -13.03
CA GLN A 112 -0.16 -7.73 -11.86
C GLN A 112 0.45 -6.37 -12.27
N TYR A 113 0.01 -5.31 -11.61
CA TYR A 113 0.51 -3.93 -11.76
C TYR A 113 0.94 -3.40 -10.39
N TYR A 114 2.16 -2.86 -10.29
CA TYR A 114 2.72 -2.39 -9.03
C TYR A 114 3.07 -0.91 -9.13
N VAL A 115 2.74 -0.15 -8.08
CA VAL A 115 3.15 1.24 -7.92
C VAL A 115 3.82 1.39 -6.57
N THR A 116 5.01 1.99 -6.58
CA THR A 116 5.84 2.15 -5.39
C THR A 116 6.04 3.62 -5.10
N ALA A 117 6.02 3.98 -3.81
CA ALA A 117 6.23 5.35 -3.37
C ALA A 117 7.61 5.92 -3.73
N SER A 118 8.60 5.03 -3.86
CA SER A 118 9.99 5.39 -4.08
C SER A 118 10.69 4.41 -5.02
N ASN A 119 11.80 4.85 -5.61
CA ASN A 119 12.71 3.98 -6.35
C ASN A 119 13.57 3.09 -5.40
N PRO A 120 14.38 2.14 -5.90
CA PRO A 120 15.19 1.24 -5.06
C PRO A 120 16.23 1.89 -4.13
N HIS A 121 16.50 3.18 -4.29
CA HIS A 121 17.62 3.91 -3.68
C HIS A 121 17.19 5.20 -2.97
N GLU A 122 15.89 5.44 -2.82
CA GLU A 122 15.38 6.63 -2.15
C GLU A 122 14.29 6.29 -1.14
N SER A 123 14.18 7.16 -0.13
CA SER A 123 13.18 7.06 0.91
C SER A 123 11.81 7.51 0.42
N SER A 124 10.76 7.03 1.08
CA SER A 124 9.43 7.64 1.05
C SER A 124 9.35 8.75 2.10
N PHE A 125 8.27 9.53 2.08
CA PHE A 125 8.15 10.71 2.93
C PHE A 125 6.79 10.76 3.63
N ALA A 126 6.82 11.04 4.93
CA ALA A 126 5.63 11.37 5.68
C ALA A 126 5.08 12.76 5.27
N THR A 127 3.80 13.00 5.53
CA THR A 127 3.10 14.27 5.29
C THR A 127 2.17 14.60 6.47
N TYR A 128 1.63 15.82 6.47
CA TYR A 128 0.78 16.31 7.57
C TYR A 128 1.49 16.21 8.94
N CYS A 129 2.79 16.47 8.94
CA CYS A 129 3.64 16.50 10.11
C CYS A 129 3.53 17.83 10.87
N PRO A 130 3.93 17.90 12.16
CA PRO A 130 3.93 19.14 12.92
C PRO A 130 4.63 20.29 12.17
N PRO A 131 4.03 21.50 12.10
CA PRO A 131 2.85 21.97 12.83
C PRO A 131 1.49 21.74 12.13
N HIS A 132 1.47 20.97 11.04
CA HIS A 132 0.28 20.68 10.21
C HIS A 132 -0.48 19.41 10.64
N ASP A 133 -0.12 18.85 11.79
CA ASP A 133 -0.65 17.62 12.39
C ASP A 133 -1.91 17.85 13.25
N LYS A 134 -2.71 18.86 12.90
CA LYS A 134 -3.83 19.30 13.74
C LYS A 134 -5.15 18.66 13.33
N VAL A 135 -5.78 17.95 14.27
CA VAL A 135 -7.16 17.48 14.15
C VAL A 135 -8.01 18.24 15.16
N ALA A 136 -9.08 18.89 14.70
CA ALA A 136 -9.93 19.76 15.54
C ALA A 136 -9.12 20.79 16.37
N ASN A 137 -8.09 21.41 15.76
CA ASN A 137 -7.14 22.34 16.37
C ASN A 137 -6.21 21.76 17.46
N VAL A 138 -6.21 20.44 17.65
CA VAL A 138 -5.29 19.74 18.57
C VAL A 138 -4.16 19.12 17.75
N SER A 139 -2.92 19.48 18.07
CA SER A 139 -1.72 18.83 17.50
C SER A 139 -1.52 17.46 18.14
N LEU A 140 -1.27 16.45 17.31
CA LEU A 140 -1.08 15.06 17.72
C LEU A 140 0.40 14.70 17.92
N ASN A 141 1.31 15.63 17.64
CA ASN A 141 2.77 15.49 17.68
C ASN A 141 3.29 14.30 16.85
N ALA A 142 2.62 14.01 15.73
CA ALA A 142 2.95 12.94 14.80
C ALA A 142 2.55 13.34 13.38
N CYS A 143 3.19 12.77 12.36
CA CYS A 143 2.71 12.88 10.99
C CYS A 143 1.41 12.09 10.82
N LEU A 144 0.44 12.65 10.08
CA LEU A 144 -0.90 12.06 9.93
C LEU A 144 -1.09 11.26 8.65
N GLY A 145 -0.06 11.14 7.83
CA GLY A 145 -0.07 10.26 6.66
C GLY A 145 1.29 10.22 5.97
N ASP A 146 1.31 9.55 4.83
CA ASP A 146 2.49 9.42 3.97
C ASP A 146 2.21 10.00 2.59
N LEU A 147 3.20 10.66 2.00
CA LEU A 147 3.02 11.54 0.85
C LEU A 147 2.49 10.80 -0.38
N PHE A 148 3.06 9.65 -0.73
CA PHE A 148 2.54 8.86 -1.84
C PHE A 148 1.10 8.39 -1.52
N SER A 149 0.89 7.92 -0.29
CA SER A 149 -0.39 7.39 0.19
C SER A 149 -1.52 8.41 0.11
N VAL A 150 -1.33 9.61 0.68
CA VAL A 150 -2.37 10.64 0.66
C VAL A 150 -2.61 11.17 -0.75
N ASN A 151 -1.58 11.24 -1.61
CA ASN A 151 -1.74 11.73 -2.97
C ASN A 151 -2.69 10.86 -3.79
N TRP A 152 -2.60 9.52 -3.70
CA TRP A 152 -3.52 8.65 -4.44
C TRP A 152 -4.90 8.57 -3.76
N MET A 153 -4.96 8.52 -2.42
CA MET A 153 -6.24 8.46 -1.70
C MET A 153 -7.07 9.73 -1.86
N GLU A 154 -6.46 10.91 -1.72
CA GLU A 154 -7.15 12.18 -1.88
C GLU A 154 -7.60 12.44 -3.31
N ASN A 155 -6.86 11.90 -4.28
CA ASN A 155 -7.25 11.88 -5.66
C ASN A 155 -8.48 10.99 -5.87
N GLU A 156 -8.47 9.76 -5.36
CA GLU A 156 -9.64 8.85 -5.39
C GLU A 156 -10.87 9.45 -4.71
N ASP A 157 -10.71 10.13 -3.57
CA ASP A 157 -11.82 10.83 -2.89
C ASP A 157 -12.45 11.89 -3.80
N ASP A 158 -11.64 12.71 -4.48
CA ASP A 158 -12.14 13.73 -5.42
C ASP A 158 -12.83 13.09 -6.64
N PHE A 159 -12.31 11.97 -7.14
CA PHE A 159 -12.89 11.26 -8.28
C PHE A 159 -14.21 10.59 -7.92
N SER A 160 -14.28 9.92 -6.77
CA SER A 160 -15.49 9.25 -6.26
C SER A 160 -16.68 10.21 -6.12
N HIS A 161 -16.41 11.49 -5.85
CA HIS A 161 -17.42 12.53 -5.74
C HIS A 161 -17.77 13.24 -7.06
N THR A 162 -16.93 13.14 -8.09
CA THR A 162 -17.11 13.85 -9.37
C THR A 162 -17.62 12.97 -10.51
N GLY A 163 -17.62 11.65 -10.36
CA GLY A 163 -18.16 10.71 -11.36
C GLY A 163 -17.38 10.68 -12.67
N ARG A 164 -16.09 11.03 -12.63
CA ARG A 164 -15.19 10.97 -13.79
C ARG A 164 -14.47 9.61 -13.82
N ASP A 165 -14.22 9.11 -15.02
CA ASP A 165 -13.38 7.92 -15.23
C ASP A 165 -11.90 8.32 -15.22
N GLU A 166 -11.12 7.81 -14.26
CA GLU A 166 -9.66 7.89 -14.23
C GLU A 166 -9.04 6.51 -14.47
N THR A 167 -8.00 6.43 -15.29
CA THR A 167 -7.22 5.20 -15.45
C THR A 167 -6.07 5.12 -14.43
N LEU A 168 -5.63 3.91 -14.11
CA LEU A 168 -4.43 3.70 -13.27
C LEU A 168 -3.19 4.42 -13.81
N GLU A 169 -3.06 4.56 -15.13
CA GLU A 169 -1.96 5.30 -15.76
C GLU A 169 -2.05 6.80 -15.49
N GLN A 170 -3.25 7.39 -15.59
CA GLN A 170 -3.48 8.80 -15.27
C GLN A 170 -3.17 9.08 -13.80
N GLN A 171 -3.69 8.23 -12.90
CA GLN A 171 -3.40 8.33 -11.47
C GLN A 171 -1.90 8.19 -11.19
N TYR A 172 -1.22 7.21 -11.79
CA TYR A 172 0.23 7.05 -11.65
C TYR A 172 0.99 8.34 -12.00
N HIS A 173 0.65 8.97 -13.13
CA HIS A 173 1.32 10.20 -13.55
C HIS A 173 1.04 11.37 -12.62
N LEU A 174 -0.20 11.51 -12.13
CA LEU A 174 -0.57 12.52 -11.14
C LEU A 174 0.20 12.30 -9.84
N VAL A 175 0.07 11.11 -9.23
CA VAL A 175 0.69 10.77 -7.95
C VAL A 175 2.21 10.91 -8.04
N LYS A 176 2.84 10.46 -9.12
CA LYS A 176 4.27 10.67 -9.36
C LYS A 176 4.64 12.15 -9.37
N LYS A 177 3.86 12.99 -10.04
CA LYS A 177 4.10 14.44 -10.09
C LYS A 177 3.98 15.05 -8.70
N GLU A 178 2.89 14.78 -7.99
CA GLU A 178 2.62 15.36 -6.67
C GLU A 178 3.64 14.89 -5.62
N THR A 179 4.01 13.60 -5.61
CA THR A 179 5.02 13.05 -4.69
C THR A 179 6.41 13.64 -4.94
N ASN A 180 6.79 13.93 -6.19
CA ASN A 180 8.08 14.57 -6.48
C ASN A 180 8.07 16.09 -6.23
N SER A 181 6.93 16.76 -6.43
CA SER A 181 6.86 18.22 -6.30
C SER A 181 7.19 18.74 -4.89
N ARG A 182 6.93 17.94 -3.85
CA ARG A 182 7.28 18.29 -2.47
C ARG A 182 8.76 18.10 -2.12
N LEU A 183 9.52 17.36 -2.93
CA LEU A 183 10.96 17.23 -2.76
C LEU A 183 11.70 18.50 -3.18
N GLU A 184 11.12 19.28 -4.10
CA GLU A 184 11.70 20.53 -4.60
C GLU A 184 11.32 21.77 -3.77
N SER A 185 10.38 21.63 -2.83
CA SER A 185 9.88 22.72 -1.98
C SER A 185 10.45 22.73 -0.56
N ASN A 186 11.39 21.84 -0.25
CA ASN A 186 12.18 21.80 0.99
C ASN A 186 13.65 22.15 0.71
#